data_AF-A0A661QTV0-F1
#
_entry.id   AF-A0A661QTV0-F1
#
_cell.length_a   1.000
_cell.length_b   1.000
_cell.length_c   1.000
_cell.angle_alpha   90.00
_cell.angle_beta   90.00
_cell.angle_gamma   90.00
#
_symmetry.space_group_name_H-M   'P 1'
#
loop_
_entity.id
_entity.type
_entity.pdbx_description
1 polymer ?
#
loop_
_entity_poly.entity_id
_entity_poly.type
_entity_poly.pdbx_seq_one_letter_code
_entity_poly.pdbx_strand_id
1 'polypeptide(L)'
;MEKHHKFSLWYLLIGIWIVLLLQHSIVSMIAIRTIPYSEFLKLLKEGKITEVAIGPNQIQGRLAGNASPTGRPMLFRTVRVDPEIAKLLAQYNVTFKGEVESTFLRDLFSWVVPIFLFVGVWYFFMKRMTGQQPGFMTLGKSKAKVYMEDDLKVTFDDVAGVDEAKQELMEIVE
;
A
#
# COMPACT_ATOMS: atom_id res chain seq x y z
N MET A 1 35.23 -1.68 -19.19
CA MET A 1 35.19 -0.92 -17.93
C MET A 1 33.73 -0.58 -17.64
N GLU A 2 33.02 -1.46 -16.94
CA GLU A 2 31.60 -1.23 -16.63
C GLU A 2 31.48 -0.51 -15.28
N LYS A 3 31.10 0.77 -15.31
CA LYS A 3 30.83 1.55 -14.10
C LYS A 3 29.47 1.13 -13.56
N HIS A 4 29.46 0.18 -12.63
CA HIS A 4 28.30 -0.07 -11.79
C HIS A 4 28.04 1.20 -10.97
N HIS A 5 27.04 1.99 -11.37
CA HIS A 5 26.47 3.01 -10.51
C HIS A 5 25.85 2.29 -9.31
N LYS A 6 26.65 2.06 -8.26
CA LYS A 6 26.13 1.71 -6.95
C LYS A 6 25.28 2.88 -6.55
N PHE A 7 23.96 2.74 -6.73
CA PHE A 7 22.97 3.70 -6.30
C PHE A 7 23.07 3.72 -4.77
N SER A 8 24.03 4.50 -4.28
CA SER A 8 24.33 4.57 -2.85
C SER A 8 23.07 5.09 -2.21
N LEU A 9 22.53 4.38 -1.21
CA LEU A 9 21.31 4.76 -0.49
C LEU A 9 21.32 6.25 -0.10
N TRP A 10 22.51 6.82 0.08
CA TRP A 10 22.78 8.22 0.30
C TRP A 10 22.19 9.19 -0.74
N TYR A 11 22.25 8.87 -2.04
CA TYR A 11 21.63 9.69 -3.08
C TYR A 11 20.10 9.69 -3.00
N LEU A 12 19.51 8.56 -2.59
CA LEU A 12 18.07 8.43 -2.36
C LEU A 12 17.67 9.27 -1.13
N LEU A 13 18.44 9.19 -0.04
CA LEU A 13 18.22 10.00 1.16
C LEU A 13 18.34 11.50 0.88
N ILE A 14 19.36 11.93 0.14
CA ILE A 14 19.55 13.34 -0.27
C ILE A 14 18.39 13.79 -1.16
N GLY A 15 17.95 12.96 -2.11
CA GLY A 15 16.82 13.24 -2.98
C GLY A 15 15.52 13.46 -2.19
N ILE A 16 15.23 12.58 -1.23
CA ILE A 16 14.07 12.74 -0.32
C ILE A 16 14.20 14.04 0.47
N TRP A 17 15.39 14.36 0.98
CA TRP A 17 15.63 15.58 1.75
C TRP A 17 15.38 16.85 0.93
N ILE A 18 15.83 16.87 -0.32
CA ILE A 18 15.61 17.98 -1.26
C ILE A 18 14.12 18.12 -1.58
N VAL A 19 13.40 17.01 -1.81
CA VAL A 19 11.96 17.02 -2.05
C VAL A 19 11.20 17.58 -0.83
N LEU A 20 11.58 17.18 0.38
CA LEU A 20 10.99 17.70 1.62
C LEU A 20 11.27 19.20 1.82
N LEU A 21 12.48 19.67 1.52
CA LEU A 21 12.84 21.09 1.58
C LEU A 21 12.08 21.93 0.54
N LEU A 22 11.97 21.42 -0.69
CA LEU A 22 11.18 22.07 -1.75
C LEU A 22 9.71 22.13 -1.37
N GLN A 23 9.17 21.02 -0.83
CA GLN A 23 7.80 20.97 -0.32
C GLN A 23 7.57 22.02 0.77
N HIS A 24 8.45 22.10 1.77
CA HIS A 24 8.34 23.08 2.86
C HIS A 24 8.40 24.53 2.34
N SER A 25 9.28 24.80 1.38
CA SER A 25 9.44 26.15 0.80
C SER A 25 8.23 26.57 -0.03
N ILE A 26 7.65 25.66 -0.82
CA ILE A 26 6.45 25.95 -1.62
C ILE A 26 5.22 26.14 -0.71
N VAL A 27 5.05 25.28 0.30
CA VAL A 27 3.93 25.38 1.25
C VAL A 27 3.98 26.67 2.06
N SER A 28 5.17 27.13 2.47
CA SER A 28 5.32 28.41 3.17
C SER A 28 5.03 29.63 2.27
N MET A 29 5.25 29.53 0.96
CA MET A 29 4.88 30.58 0.00
C MET A 29 3.36 30.64 -0.25
N ILE A 30 2.66 29.51 -0.13
CA ILE A 30 1.19 29.40 -0.17
C ILE A 30 0.64 29.36 1.27
N ALA A 31 1.02 30.33 2.08
CA ALA A 31 0.45 30.50 3.42
C ALA A 31 -1.01 30.96 3.30
N ILE A 32 -1.93 30.03 3.12
CA ILE A 32 -3.38 30.27 3.22
C ILE A 32 -3.64 30.67 4.68
N ARG A 33 -3.86 31.96 4.92
CA ARG A 33 -4.21 32.43 6.26
C ARG A 33 -5.53 31.80 6.66
N THR A 34 -5.49 30.99 7.71
CA THR A 34 -6.69 30.45 8.32
C THR A 34 -7.19 31.48 9.32
N ILE A 35 -8.28 32.16 8.99
CA ILE A 35 -8.86 33.19 9.85
C ILE A 35 -10.02 32.60 10.68
N PRO A 36 -10.16 32.96 11.96
CA PRO A 36 -11.34 32.62 12.75
C PRO A 36 -12.62 33.10 12.09
N TYR A 37 -13.72 32.37 12.30
CA TYR A 37 -15.01 32.71 11.70
C TYR A 37 -15.53 34.08 12.18
N SER A 38 -15.27 34.42 13.45
CA SER A 38 -15.56 35.74 14.00
C SER A 38 -14.83 36.88 13.29
N GLU A 39 -13.58 36.65 12.89
CA GLU A 39 -12.78 37.65 12.15
C GLU A 39 -13.25 37.77 10.70
N PHE A 40 -13.58 36.65 10.07
CA PHE A 40 -14.25 36.64 8.76
C PHE A 40 -15.53 37.48 8.77
N LEU A 41 -16.41 37.33 9.78
CA LEU A 41 -17.62 38.15 9.90
C LEU A 41 -17.33 39.65 10.06
N LYS A 42 -16.27 40.02 10.78
CA LYS A 42 -15.84 41.42 10.91
C LYS A 42 -15.37 41.98 9.56
N LEU A 43 -14.49 41.25 8.87
CA LEU A 43 -13.97 41.65 7.55
C LEU A 43 -15.07 41.72 6.48
N LEU A 44 -16.08 40.85 6.58
CA LEU A 44 -17.26 40.88 5.72
C LEU A 44 -18.11 42.13 5.98
N LYS A 45 -18.37 42.48 7.25
CA LYS A 45 -19.09 43.71 7.62
C LYS A 45 -18.34 44.98 7.21
N GLU A 46 -17.01 44.94 7.24
CA GLU A 46 -16.13 46.04 6.84
C GLU A 46 -15.95 46.16 5.31
N GLY A 47 -16.54 45.27 4.50
CA GLY A 47 -16.42 45.30 3.04
C GLY A 47 -15.02 44.96 2.51
N LYS A 48 -14.19 44.29 3.31
CA LYS A 48 -12.79 43.96 3.00
C LYS A 48 -12.63 42.63 2.23
N ILE A 49 -13.72 42.01 1.83
CA ILE A 49 -13.76 40.72 1.13
C ILE A 49 -14.26 40.93 -0.29
N THR A 50 -13.47 40.53 -1.27
CA THR A 50 -13.82 40.69 -2.70
C THR A 50 -14.61 39.51 -3.24
N GLU A 51 -14.31 38.29 -2.76
CA GLU A 51 -14.92 37.07 -3.27
C GLU A 51 -15.00 36.01 -2.16
N VAL A 52 -16.09 35.23 -2.15
CA VAL A 52 -16.34 34.15 -1.20
C VAL A 52 -16.86 32.93 -1.95
N ALA A 53 -16.22 31.79 -1.75
CA ALA A 53 -16.67 30.48 -2.17
C ALA A 53 -16.99 29.63 -0.93
N ILE A 54 -18.21 29.10 -0.88
CA ILE A 54 -18.73 28.32 0.25
C ILE A 54 -18.67 26.85 -0.12
N GLY A 55 -17.78 26.09 0.52
CA GLY A 55 -17.74 24.64 0.44
C GLY A 55 -18.59 23.97 1.52
N PRO A 56 -18.60 22.63 1.57
CA PRO A 56 -19.37 21.87 2.56
C PRO A 56 -18.89 22.15 3.99
N ASN A 57 -17.57 22.09 4.23
CA ASN A 57 -16.98 22.23 5.58
C ASN A 57 -16.17 23.53 5.76
N GLN A 58 -15.83 24.21 4.68
CA GLN A 58 -14.93 25.36 4.70
C GLN A 58 -15.41 26.47 3.76
N ILE A 59 -15.14 27.71 4.15
CA ILE A 59 -15.36 28.90 3.36
C ILE A 59 -13.98 29.42 2.98
N GLN A 60 -13.78 29.64 1.68
CA GLN A 60 -12.56 30.22 1.15
C GLN A 60 -12.90 31.50 0.41
N GLY A 61 -11.98 32.44 0.37
CA GLY A 61 -12.24 33.70 -0.32
C GLY A 61 -11.00 34.55 -0.50
N ARG A 62 -11.20 35.71 -1.10
CA ARG A 62 -10.14 36.65 -1.42
C ARG A 62 -10.33 37.94 -0.64
N LEU A 63 -9.35 38.31 0.17
CA LEU A 63 -9.29 39.62 0.81
C LEU A 63 -8.97 40.67 -0.24
N ALA A 64 -9.59 41.83 -0.11
CA ALA A 64 -9.25 43.00 -0.90
C ALA A 64 -7.79 43.41 -0.60
N GLY A 65 -7.07 43.90 -1.61
CA GLY A 65 -5.64 44.23 -1.48
C GLY A 65 -5.35 45.26 -0.37
N ASN A 66 -6.31 46.11 -0.04
CA ASN A 66 -6.23 47.10 1.05
C ASN A 66 -6.35 46.50 2.47
N ALA A 67 -6.80 45.25 2.60
CA ALA A 67 -6.94 44.54 3.86
C ALA A 67 -5.83 43.51 4.09
N SER A 68 -4.98 43.28 3.09
CA SER A 68 -3.80 42.44 3.22
C SER A 68 -2.63 43.25 3.78
N PRO A 69 -1.85 42.71 4.76
CA PRO A 69 -0.60 43.32 5.20
C PRO A 69 0.42 43.54 4.08
N THR A 70 0.24 42.87 2.94
CA THR A 70 1.16 42.85 1.80
C THR A 70 0.62 43.63 0.59
N GLY A 71 -0.54 44.29 0.71
CA GLY A 71 -1.13 45.09 -0.39
C GLY A 71 -1.65 44.27 -1.57
N ARG A 72 -1.65 42.93 -1.47
CA ARG A 72 -2.04 42.00 -2.53
C ARG A 72 -3.27 41.20 -2.14
N PRO A 73 -4.13 40.82 -3.09
CA PRO A 73 -5.27 39.98 -2.80
C PRO A 73 -4.80 38.64 -2.23
N MET A 74 -5.15 38.38 -0.97
CA MET A 74 -4.76 37.16 -0.25
C MET A 74 -5.94 36.20 -0.16
N LEU A 75 -5.64 34.91 -0.32
CA LEU A 75 -6.61 33.84 -0.08
C LEU A 75 -6.73 33.62 1.43
N PHE A 76 -7.96 33.62 1.94
CA PHE A 76 -8.26 33.20 3.30
C PHE A 76 -9.08 31.92 3.29
N ARG A 77 -8.95 31.16 4.37
CA ARG A 77 -9.78 29.99 4.64
C ARG A 77 -10.35 30.09 6.04
N THR A 78 -11.62 29.78 6.20
CA THR A 78 -12.28 29.66 7.50
C THR A 78 -13.16 28.42 7.52
N VAL A 79 -13.33 27.81 8.68
CA VAL A 79 -14.20 26.64 8.83
C VAL A 79 -15.62 27.13 9.00
N ARG A 80 -16.57 26.47 8.32
CA ARG A 80 -17.98 26.83 8.40
C ARG A 80 -18.50 26.54 9.81
N VAL A 81 -19.23 27.52 10.36
CA VAL A 81 -19.97 27.39 11.63
C VAL A 81 -21.46 27.43 11.32
N ASP A 82 -22.26 26.74 12.13
CA ASP A 82 -23.71 26.80 12.02
C ASP A 82 -24.22 28.26 12.14
N PRO A 83 -25.12 28.73 11.26
CA PRO A 83 -25.62 30.10 11.29
C PRO A 83 -26.29 30.51 12.61
N GLU A 84 -26.96 29.61 13.31
CA GLU A 84 -27.66 29.91 14.57
C GLU A 84 -26.66 30.12 15.70
N ILE A 85 -25.68 29.23 15.81
CA ILE A 85 -24.60 29.32 16.79
C ILE A 85 -23.74 30.55 16.50
N ALA A 86 -23.44 30.83 15.23
CA ALA A 86 -22.68 32.00 14.83
C ALA A 86 -23.39 33.31 15.22
N LYS A 87 -24.72 33.39 15.05
CA LYS A 87 -25.52 34.56 15.47
C LYS A 87 -25.50 34.76 16.98
N LEU A 88 -25.62 33.68 17.75
CA LEU A 88 -25.55 33.73 19.21
C LEU A 88 -24.17 34.19 19.66
N LEU A 89 -23.11 33.53 19.18
CA LEU A 89 -21.73 33.83 19.55
C LEU A 89 -21.30 35.22 19.08
N ALA A 90 -21.84 35.75 17.98
CA ALA A 90 -21.55 37.10 17.52
C ALA A 90 -22.09 38.21 18.43
N GLN A 91 -23.06 37.91 19.30
CA GLN A 91 -23.53 38.86 20.33
C GLN A 91 -22.52 38.99 21.48
N TYR A 92 -21.72 37.96 21.68
CA TYR A 92 -20.64 37.96 22.64
C TYR A 92 -19.36 38.37 21.92
N ASN A 93 -18.53 39.25 22.51
CA ASN A 93 -17.30 39.73 21.87
C ASN A 93 -16.17 38.68 21.96
N VAL A 94 -16.45 37.46 21.50
CA VAL A 94 -15.59 36.28 21.59
C VAL A 94 -15.06 35.87 20.22
N THR A 95 -13.82 35.37 20.20
CA THR A 95 -13.22 34.79 18.98
C THR A 95 -13.66 33.33 18.87
N PHE A 96 -14.33 32.97 17.78
CA PHE A 96 -14.78 31.60 17.53
C PHE A 96 -14.38 31.13 16.14
N LYS A 97 -14.08 29.83 16.05
CA LYS A 97 -13.71 29.12 14.83
C LYS A 97 -14.50 27.82 14.77
N GLY A 98 -14.91 27.41 13.57
CA GLY A 98 -15.35 26.03 13.38
C GLY A 98 -14.15 25.09 13.50
N GLU A 99 -14.38 23.90 14.02
CA GLU A 99 -13.40 22.84 14.06
C GLU A 99 -13.94 21.69 13.21
N VAL A 100 -13.16 21.28 12.20
CA VAL A 100 -13.50 20.08 11.43
C VAL A 100 -12.96 18.91 12.22
N GLU A 101 -13.84 18.02 12.68
CA GLU A 101 -13.39 16.76 13.29
C GLU A 101 -12.48 16.02 12.32
N SER A 102 -11.27 15.67 12.78
CA SER A 102 -10.35 14.87 12.00
C SER A 102 -10.83 13.43 11.98
N THR A 103 -11.64 13.06 10.98
CA THR A 103 -12.06 11.67 10.78
C THR A 103 -10.92 10.81 10.22
N PHE A 104 -9.76 11.38 9.90
CA PHE A 104 -8.64 10.67 9.26
C PHE A 104 -8.25 9.38 9.99
N LEU A 105 -8.10 9.42 11.32
CA LEU A 105 -7.78 8.22 12.09
C LEU A 105 -8.93 7.20 12.05
N ARG A 106 -10.18 7.66 12.18
CA ARG A 106 -11.36 6.81 12.10
C ARG A 106 -11.46 6.12 10.74
N ASP A 107 -11.26 6.88 9.66
CA ASP A 107 -11.34 6.40 8.28
C ASP A 107 -10.19 5.44 7.98
N LEU A 108 -8.98 5.74 8.46
CA LEU A 108 -7.82 4.85 8.38
C LEU A 108 -8.11 3.52 9.08
N PHE A 109 -8.54 3.54 10.35
CA PHE A 109 -8.89 2.31 11.08
C PHE A 109 -10.06 1.57 10.42
N SER A 110 -11.05 2.27 9.90
CA SER A 110 -12.21 1.67 9.23
C SER A 110 -11.81 0.83 8.01
N TRP A 111 -10.74 1.18 7.30
CA TRP A 111 -10.28 0.41 6.15
C TRP A 111 -9.16 -0.58 6.50
N VAL A 112 -8.25 -0.20 7.41
CA VAL A 112 -7.12 -1.03 7.84
C VAL A 112 -7.59 -2.24 8.65
N VAL A 113 -8.57 -2.08 9.54
CA VAL A 113 -9.06 -3.18 10.40
C VAL A 113 -9.62 -4.35 9.58
N PRO A 114 -10.53 -4.15 8.60
CA PRO A 114 -11.00 -5.24 7.74
C PRO A 114 -9.89 -5.95 6.97
N ILE A 115 -8.91 -5.20 6.43
CA ILE A 115 -7.77 -5.79 5.70
C ILE A 115 -6.94 -6.67 6.64
N PHE A 116 -6.60 -6.17 7.83
CA PHE A 116 -5.83 -6.94 8.81
C PHE A 116 -6.59 -8.18 9.29
N LEU A 117 -7.90 -8.07 9.48
CA LEU A 117 -8.74 -9.21 9.84
C LEU A 117 -8.71 -10.27 8.72
N PHE A 118 -8.90 -9.85 7.47
CA PHE A 118 -8.83 -10.75 6.31
C PHE A 118 -7.45 -11.42 6.18
N VAL A 119 -6.37 -10.65 6.26
CA VAL A 119 -4.99 -11.17 6.22
C VAL A 119 -4.72 -12.10 7.40
N GLY A 120 -5.22 -11.78 8.60
CA GLY A 120 -5.08 -12.61 9.79
C GLY A 120 -5.79 -13.96 9.65
N VAL A 121 -7.02 -13.96 9.12
CA VAL A 121 -7.78 -15.19 8.84
C VAL A 121 -7.10 -16.00 7.74
N TRP A 122 -6.69 -15.36 6.64
CA TRP A 122 -5.97 -16.02 5.55
C TRP A 122 -4.64 -16.63 6.02
N TYR A 123 -3.87 -15.89 6.82
CA TYR A 123 -2.64 -16.38 7.44
C TYR A 123 -2.92 -17.56 8.39
N PHE A 124 -3.99 -17.51 9.18
CA PHE A 124 -4.39 -18.62 10.04
C PHE A 124 -4.70 -19.88 9.23
N PHE A 125 -5.43 -19.77 8.11
CA PHE A 125 -5.70 -20.88 7.21
C PHE A 125 -4.42 -21.42 6.55
N MET A 126 -3.54 -20.55 6.05
CA MET A 126 -2.25 -20.97 5.48
C MET A 126 -1.39 -21.68 6.53
N LYS A 127 -1.27 -21.12 7.74
CA LYS A 127 -0.51 -21.75 8.83
C LYS A 127 -1.06 -23.12 9.19
N ARG A 128 -2.39 -23.29 9.17
CA ARG A 128 -3.05 -24.57 9.42
C ARG A 128 -2.81 -25.59 8.29
N MET A 129 -2.83 -25.18 7.03
CA MET A 129 -2.53 -26.05 5.89
C MET A 129 -1.04 -26.40 5.80
N THR A 130 -0.13 -25.49 6.15
CA THR A 130 1.33 -25.74 6.08
C THR A 130 1.79 -26.66 7.22
N GLY A 131 1.05 -26.73 8.33
CA GLY A 131 1.30 -27.65 9.45
C GLY A 131 0.77 -29.08 9.24
N GLN A 132 -0.08 -29.29 8.23
CA GLN A 132 -0.42 -30.62 7.72
C GLN A 132 0.27 -30.80 6.38
N GLN A 133 1.49 -31.36 6.37
CA GLN A 133 1.97 -32.02 5.14
C GLN A 133 1.07 -33.24 4.89
N PRO A 134 0.26 -33.23 3.82
CA PRO A 134 0.33 -34.40 2.95
C PRO A 134 0.14 -34.07 1.46
N GLY A 135 0.97 -34.67 0.61
CA GLY A 135 0.48 -35.24 -0.65
C GLY A 135 0.59 -34.46 -1.95
N PHE A 136 0.77 -33.13 -1.96
CA PHE A 136 0.83 -32.40 -3.25
C PHE A 136 2.20 -32.44 -3.96
N MET A 137 3.30 -32.70 -3.23
CA MET A 137 4.60 -32.97 -3.87
C MET A 137 4.73 -34.40 -4.41
N THR A 138 3.76 -35.29 -4.14
CA THR A 138 3.77 -36.68 -4.63
C THR A 138 2.87 -36.89 -5.85
N LEU A 139 2.02 -35.92 -6.22
CA LEU A 139 1.10 -36.03 -7.35
C LEU A 139 1.77 -35.96 -8.74
N GLY A 140 3.10 -35.77 -8.80
CA GLY A 140 3.87 -35.71 -10.05
C GLY A 140 4.87 -36.84 -10.26
N LYS A 141 5.08 -37.72 -9.27
CA LYS A 141 6.00 -38.86 -9.42
C LYS A 141 5.20 -40.08 -9.84
N SER A 142 4.87 -40.14 -11.13
CA SER A 142 4.59 -41.41 -11.79
C SER A 142 5.71 -42.38 -11.43
N LYS A 143 5.43 -43.32 -10.50
CA LYS A 143 6.24 -44.51 -10.31
C LYS A 143 5.96 -45.42 -11.50
N ALA A 144 6.41 -45.03 -12.69
CA ALA A 144 6.65 -45.97 -13.75
C ALA A 144 7.78 -46.87 -13.23
N LYS A 145 7.38 -48.00 -12.64
CA LYS A 145 8.29 -49.07 -12.29
C LYS A 145 8.80 -49.59 -13.63
N VAL A 146 9.97 -49.11 -14.05
CA VAL A 146 10.70 -49.70 -15.17
C VAL A 146 11.03 -51.10 -14.67
N TYR A 147 10.24 -52.06 -15.10
CA TYR A 147 10.69 -53.44 -15.14
C TYR A 147 11.85 -53.40 -16.12
N MET A 148 13.08 -53.35 -15.60
CA MET A 148 14.19 -53.93 -16.35
C MET A 148 13.74 -55.37 -16.57
N GLU A 149 13.51 -55.76 -17.82
CA GLU A 149 13.66 -57.17 -18.17
C GLU A 149 15.03 -57.55 -17.58
N ASP A 150 15.04 -58.42 -16.56
CA ASP A 150 16.30 -59.02 -16.15
C ASP A 150 16.81 -59.72 -17.41
N ASP A 151 17.87 -59.17 -17.99
CA ASP A 151 18.56 -59.72 -19.14
C ASP A 151 19.23 -61.01 -18.65
N LEU A 152 18.42 -62.07 -18.49
CA LEU A 152 18.80 -63.38 -18.02
C LEU A 152 19.67 -64.01 -19.10
N LYS A 153 20.96 -63.67 -19.07
CA LYS A 153 22.03 -64.36 -19.79
C LYS A 153 22.28 -65.69 -19.11
N VAL A 154 21.40 -66.66 -19.35
CA VAL A 154 21.65 -68.07 -19.01
C VAL A 154 22.49 -68.71 -20.11
N THR A 155 23.56 -69.40 -19.73
CA THR A 155 24.35 -70.21 -20.66
C THR A 155 24.04 -71.69 -20.46
N PHE A 156 24.43 -72.54 -21.42
CA PHE A 156 24.23 -74.00 -21.29
C PHE A 156 24.93 -74.58 -20.05
N ASP A 157 25.96 -73.90 -19.53
CA ASP A 157 26.66 -74.30 -18.30
C ASP A 157 25.77 -74.22 -17.06
N ASP A 158 24.75 -73.34 -17.07
CA ASP A 158 23.87 -73.09 -15.91
C ASP A 158 22.77 -74.16 -15.71
N VAL A 159 22.63 -75.12 -16.63
CA VAL A 159 21.59 -76.18 -16.56
C VAL A 159 22.16 -77.43 -15.87
N ALA A 160 21.81 -77.70 -14.62
CA ALA A 160 22.37 -78.86 -13.90
C ALA A 160 21.64 -80.18 -14.23
N GLY A 161 22.41 -81.26 -14.45
CA GLY A 161 21.92 -82.65 -14.38
C GLY A 161 21.40 -83.27 -15.67
N VAL A 162 21.66 -82.66 -16.83
CA VAL A 162 21.19 -83.17 -18.14
C VAL A 162 22.29 -83.05 -19.20
N ASP A 163 23.47 -83.61 -18.91
CA ASP A 163 24.67 -83.42 -19.72
C ASP A 163 24.54 -84.04 -21.14
N GLU A 164 23.82 -85.16 -21.26
CA GLU A 164 23.56 -85.81 -22.56
C GLU A 164 22.71 -84.92 -23.49
N ALA A 165 21.65 -84.29 -22.98
CA ALA A 165 20.78 -83.43 -23.80
C ALA A 165 21.45 -82.09 -24.17
N LYS A 166 22.38 -81.59 -23.33
CA LYS A 166 23.17 -80.39 -23.68
C LYS A 166 24.04 -80.64 -24.90
N GLN A 167 24.66 -81.82 -24.97
CA GLN A 167 25.61 -82.13 -26.04
C GLN A 167 24.90 -82.32 -27.39
N GLU A 168 23.74 -82.99 -27.40
CA GLU A 168 22.91 -83.11 -28.61
C GLU A 168 22.43 -81.74 -29.13
N LEU A 169 22.04 -80.83 -28.24
CA LEU A 169 21.59 -79.49 -28.64
C LEU A 169 22.74 -78.57 -29.07
N MET A 170 23.95 -78.72 -28.52
CA MET A 170 25.12 -77.95 -28.94
C MET A 170 25.51 -78.26 -30.39
N GLU A 171 25.43 -79.53 -30.81
CA GLU A 171 25.77 -79.95 -32.18
C GLU A 171 24.83 -79.38 -33.25
N ILE A 172 23.61 -78.99 -32.89
CA ILE A 172 22.63 -78.38 -33.81
C ILE A 172 22.86 -76.86 -33.97
N VAL A 173 23.49 -76.22 -32.98
CA VAL A 173 23.66 -74.76 -32.92
C VAL A 173 24.97 -74.30 -33.62
N GLU A 174 25.99 -75.16 -33.73
CA GLU A 174 27.18 -74.96 -34.58
C GLU A 174 26.91 -75.20 -36.08
#